data_AF-A0A455C4W6-F1
#
_entry.id   AF-A0A455C4W6-F1
#
_cell.length_a   1.000
_cell.length_b   1.000
_cell.length_c   1.000
_cell.angle_alpha   90.00
_cell.angle_beta   90.00
_cell.angle_gamma   90.00
#
_symmetry.space_group_name_H-M   'P 1'
#
loop_
_entity.id
_entity.type
_entity.pdbx_description
1 polymer ?
#
loop_
_entity_poly.entity_id
_entity_poly.type
_entity_poly.pdbx_seq_one_letter_code
_entity_poly.pdbx_strand_id
1 'polypeptide(L)'
;MRCLAARVNYKTLIVICALFTLVTVLLWNKCSSDKAIQFPRHSSSGFRVDALEKRAAASESSNYVNHMAKHSEEAFPQEQQKAPPVVGGFNSNGGSKVLGLKYEEIDCLINDEHTIKGRREGNEVFLPFTWVEKYFDVYGKVVQYDGYDRFEFSHSYSKVYAQRAPYHPDGVFMSFEGYNVEVRDRVKCISGVEGVPLSTQWGPQGYFYPIQIAQYGLSHYSKNLTEKPPHIEVYETAEDRDKNSKPNDWTVPKGCFMASVADKSRFTNVKQFTAPETSDGVSLQLGNTKDFIISFDLKFLTNGSVSVVLETTEKNQLFTVHYVSNTQLIAFKERDIYYGIGPRTSWSTVTRDLVTDLRKGVGLSNTKAVKPTKIMPKKVVRLIAKGKGFLDNITISTTAHMAAFFAASDWLVRNQDEKGGWPIMVTHSSTDSPVLSVWERQ
;
A
#
# COMPACT_ATOMS: atom_id res chain seq x y z
N MET A 1 -26.46 5.98 43.47
CA MET A 1 -26.80 4.98 44.50
C MET A 1 -25.50 4.35 45.01
N ARG A 2 -24.81 4.96 45.98
CA ARG A 2 -24.70 4.51 47.40
C ARG A 2 -24.49 2.99 47.62
N CYS A 3 -23.20 2.64 47.75
CA CYS A 3 -22.56 1.70 48.69
C CYS A 3 -23.20 0.33 48.99
N LEU A 4 -22.56 -0.73 48.48
CA LEU A 4 -22.48 -2.05 49.14
C LEU A 4 -21.07 -2.19 49.75
N ALA A 5 -20.90 -1.70 50.98
CA ALA A 5 -19.71 -1.97 51.78
C ALA A 5 -19.95 -3.27 52.56
N ALA A 6 -19.60 -4.40 51.95
CA ALA A 6 -19.51 -5.68 52.67
C ALA A 6 -18.28 -5.61 53.60
N ARG A 7 -18.50 -5.68 54.92
CA ARG A 7 -17.44 -5.80 55.93
C ARG A 7 -16.77 -7.17 55.80
N VAL A 8 -15.79 -7.29 54.91
CA VAL A 8 -14.89 -8.44 54.87
C VAL A 8 -13.85 -8.24 55.98
N ASN A 9 -13.80 -9.18 56.93
CA ASN A 9 -12.82 -9.18 58.01
C ASN A 9 -11.41 -9.28 57.40
N TYR A 10 -10.48 -8.40 57.80
CA TYR A 10 -9.14 -8.32 57.23
C TYR A 10 -8.38 -9.66 57.29
N LYS A 11 -8.68 -10.49 58.32
CA LYS A 11 -8.13 -11.85 58.43
C LYS A 11 -8.59 -12.77 57.30
N THR A 12 -9.83 -12.63 56.85
CA THR A 12 -10.38 -13.38 55.72
C THR A 12 -9.80 -12.92 54.39
N LEU A 13 -9.56 -11.61 54.23
CA LEU A 13 -8.92 -11.06 53.03
C LEU A 13 -7.48 -11.56 52.85
N ILE A 14 -6.72 -11.65 53.94
CA ILE A 14 -5.35 -12.20 53.92
C ILE A 14 -5.35 -13.67 53.48
N VAL A 15 -6.29 -14.48 53.99
CA VAL A 15 -6.42 -15.89 53.62
C VAL A 15 -6.80 -16.05 52.14
N ILE A 16 -7.72 -15.21 51.63
CA ILE A 16 -8.12 -15.23 50.21
C ILE A 16 -6.94 -14.84 49.31
N CYS A 17 -6.19 -13.80 49.67
CA CYS A 17 -4.99 -13.40 48.92
C CYS A 17 -3.92 -14.50 48.91
N ALA A 18 -3.69 -15.17 50.05
CA ALA A 18 -2.73 -16.26 50.15
C ALA A 18 -3.16 -17.50 49.33
N LEU A 19 -4.46 -17.80 49.26
CA LEU A 19 -4.99 -18.87 48.41
C LEU A 19 -4.84 -18.53 46.93
N PHE A 20 -5.10 -17.27 46.53
CA PHE A 20 -4.95 -16.84 45.14
C PHE A 20 -3.50 -16.86 44.67
N THR A 21 -2.54 -16.50 45.53
CA THR A 21 -1.10 -16.60 45.21
C THR A 21 -0.65 -18.05 45.13
N LEU A 22 -1.14 -18.93 46.01
CA LEU A 22 -0.82 -20.36 45.94
C LEU A 22 -1.36 -21.00 44.65
N VAL A 23 -2.60 -20.68 44.26
CA VAL A 23 -3.21 -21.19 43.03
C VAL A 23 -2.48 -20.68 41.78
N THR A 24 -2.07 -19.42 41.76
CA THR A 24 -1.28 -18.87 40.63
C THR A 24 0.11 -19.50 40.53
N VAL A 25 0.79 -19.76 41.64
CA VAL A 25 2.09 -20.47 41.65
C VAL A 25 1.94 -21.93 41.21
N LEU A 26 0.87 -22.61 41.63
CA LEU A 26 0.59 -23.99 41.21
C LEU A 26 0.24 -24.09 39.72
N LEU A 27 -0.53 -23.12 39.19
CA LEU A 27 -0.82 -23.04 37.75
C LEU A 27 0.42 -22.71 36.92
N TRP A 28 1.32 -21.87 37.44
CA TRP A 28 2.58 -21.54 36.78
C TRP A 28 3.54 -22.74 36.72
N ASN A 29 3.64 -23.51 37.81
CA ASN A 29 4.47 -24.73 37.83
C ASN A 29 3.91 -25.86 36.96
N LYS A 30 2.58 -25.91 36.74
CA LYS A 30 1.95 -26.91 35.87
C LYS A 30 2.08 -26.57 34.38
N CYS A 31 2.31 -25.30 34.02
CA CYS A 31 2.60 -24.87 32.64
C CYS A 31 4.11 -24.88 32.30
N SER A 32 5.00 -25.02 33.27
CA SER A 32 6.46 -25.04 33.03
C SER A 32 7.05 -26.46 32.88
N SER A 33 6.24 -27.51 33.00
CA SER A 33 6.70 -28.90 32.91
C SER A 33 5.94 -29.65 31.81
N ASP A 34 6.25 -29.36 30.54
CA ASP A 34 6.19 -30.39 29.50
C ASP A 34 7.16 -30.10 28.35
N LYS A 35 8.20 -30.96 28.30
CA LYS A 35 9.05 -31.38 27.18
C LYS A 35 9.81 -30.32 26.36
N ALA A 36 11.02 -30.05 26.82
CA ALA A 36 12.15 -29.77 25.92
C ALA A 36 12.38 -30.98 25.00
N ILE A 37 12.04 -30.84 23.72
CA ILE A 37 12.41 -31.81 22.69
C ILE A 37 13.87 -31.55 22.31
N GLN A 38 14.73 -32.52 22.63
CA GLN A 38 16.13 -32.55 22.23
C GLN A 38 16.24 -32.69 20.70
N PHE A 39 17.03 -31.80 20.09
CA PHE A 39 17.56 -31.99 18.74
C PHE A 39 18.72 -33.01 18.78
N PRO A 40 18.72 -34.06 17.94
CA PRO A 40 19.94 -34.81 17.69
C PRO A 40 20.78 -34.09 16.63
N ARG A 41 21.96 -33.61 17.02
CA ARG A 41 23.08 -33.42 16.10
C ARG A 41 23.68 -34.79 15.79
N HIS A 42 23.80 -35.14 14.52
CA HIS A 42 24.88 -36.03 14.09
C HIS A 42 25.38 -35.63 12.69
N SER A 43 26.71 -35.60 12.59
CA SER A 43 27.52 -35.20 11.46
C SER A 43 27.69 -36.32 10.42
N SER A 44 27.73 -35.90 9.14
CA SER A 44 28.51 -36.44 8.01
C SER A 44 28.68 -37.95 7.81
N SER A 45 28.09 -38.48 6.74
CA SER A 45 28.80 -39.24 5.68
C SER A 45 27.86 -39.45 4.48
N GLY A 46 28.41 -39.29 3.28
CA GLY A 46 27.62 -39.27 2.04
C GLY A 46 27.27 -40.65 1.50
N PHE A 47 26.22 -40.71 0.68
CA PHE A 47 26.04 -41.71 -0.37
C PHE A 47 25.09 -41.13 -1.44
N ARG A 48 25.49 -41.29 -2.72
CA ARG A 48 24.69 -41.01 -3.92
C ARG A 48 23.53 -42.01 -4.04
N VAL A 49 22.48 -41.65 -4.79
CA VAL A 49 21.99 -42.31 -6.04
C VAL A 49 20.59 -41.79 -6.41
N ASP A 50 20.38 -41.80 -7.72
CA ASP A 50 19.31 -41.29 -8.58
C ASP A 50 17.82 -41.66 -8.31
N ALA A 51 16.98 -40.87 -8.98
CA ALA A 51 15.80 -41.25 -9.78
C ALA A 51 14.41 -41.38 -9.14
N LEU A 52 13.44 -40.90 -9.95
CA LEU A 52 12.00 -41.23 -10.00
C LEU A 52 11.14 -40.69 -8.83
N GLU A 53 9.91 -40.18 -8.99
CA GLU A 53 8.98 -40.23 -10.12
C GLU A 53 7.82 -39.24 -9.87
N LYS A 54 7.43 -38.55 -10.95
CA LYS A 54 6.05 -38.26 -11.39
C LYS A 54 4.91 -38.64 -10.42
N ARG A 55 4.09 -37.65 -10.04
CA ARG A 55 2.65 -37.86 -9.85
C ARG A 55 1.86 -36.74 -10.49
N ALA A 56 1.42 -37.03 -11.73
CA ALA A 56 0.31 -36.35 -12.36
C ALA A 56 -0.99 -36.97 -11.85
N ALA A 57 -1.98 -36.14 -11.57
CA ALA A 57 -3.38 -36.52 -11.56
C ALA A 57 -4.15 -35.51 -12.44
N ALA A 58 -4.54 -36.00 -13.62
CA ALA A 58 -5.65 -35.54 -14.44
C ALA A 58 -6.97 -35.68 -13.64
N SER A 59 -8.13 -35.11 -13.96
CA SER A 59 -8.66 -34.12 -14.90
C SER A 59 -10.15 -34.05 -14.54
N GLU A 60 -10.84 -32.93 -14.74
CA GLU A 60 -12.12 -32.94 -15.47
C GLU A 60 -12.55 -31.54 -15.87
N SER A 61 -12.85 -31.44 -17.17
CA SER A 61 -13.45 -30.34 -17.95
C SER A 61 -14.84 -29.95 -17.43
N SER A 62 -15.36 -28.73 -17.59
CA SER A 62 -15.73 -28.15 -18.88
C SER A 62 -16.34 -26.74 -18.68
N ASN A 63 -15.94 -25.81 -19.54
CA ASN A 63 -16.72 -24.72 -20.14
C ASN A 63 -17.61 -23.83 -19.25
N TYR A 64 -17.10 -22.65 -18.90
CA TYR A 64 -17.82 -21.38 -19.13
C TYR A 64 -16.80 -20.23 -19.18
N VAL A 65 -16.27 -19.96 -20.37
CA VAL A 65 -15.49 -18.76 -20.68
C VAL A 65 -16.34 -17.92 -21.61
N ASN A 66 -16.89 -16.83 -21.10
CA ASN A 66 -16.82 -15.51 -21.73
C ASN A 66 -17.55 -14.46 -20.87
N HIS A 67 -16.95 -13.27 -20.83
CA HIS A 67 -17.32 -12.08 -20.07
C HIS A 67 -16.92 -12.06 -18.59
N MET A 68 -15.74 -11.48 -18.30
CA MET A 68 -15.58 -10.37 -17.36
C MET A 68 -14.15 -9.82 -17.45
N ALA A 69 -14.01 -8.78 -18.27
CA ALA A 69 -12.89 -7.85 -18.20
C ALA A 69 -13.49 -6.47 -17.87
N LYS A 70 -12.94 -5.82 -16.84
CA LYS A 70 -13.11 -4.45 -16.33
C LYS A 70 -13.86 -4.31 -14.99
N HIS A 71 -13.24 -3.48 -14.15
CA HIS A 71 -13.66 -2.91 -12.85
C HIS A 71 -13.39 -3.75 -11.59
N SER A 72 -12.21 -3.52 -11.01
CA SER A 72 -11.86 -3.81 -9.62
C SER A 72 -12.30 -2.65 -8.72
N GLU A 73 -13.53 -2.76 -8.22
CA GLU A 73 -14.03 -2.26 -6.95
C GLU A 73 -15.01 -3.36 -6.51
N GLU A 74 -14.60 -4.28 -5.63
CA GLU A 74 -15.49 -5.36 -5.18
C GLU A 74 -16.56 -4.80 -4.24
N ALA A 75 -17.65 -4.32 -4.84
CA ALA A 75 -18.97 -4.36 -4.23
C ALA A 75 -19.46 -5.82 -4.27
N PHE A 76 -19.83 -6.37 -3.11
CA PHE A 76 -20.59 -7.63 -3.06
C PHE A 76 -21.91 -7.48 -3.85
N PRO A 77 -22.52 -8.60 -4.32
CA PRO A 77 -23.67 -8.57 -5.21
C PRO A 77 -24.77 -7.75 -4.57
N GLN A 78 -25.14 -6.65 -5.21
CA GLN A 78 -26.45 -6.05 -4.96
C GLN A 78 -27.46 -7.14 -5.32
N GLU A 79 -28.11 -7.72 -4.31
CA GLU A 79 -29.49 -8.13 -4.50
C GLU A 79 -30.16 -6.97 -5.23
N GLN A 80 -30.68 -7.22 -6.43
CA GLN A 80 -31.55 -6.29 -7.14
C GLN A 80 -32.80 -6.09 -6.26
N GLN A 81 -32.67 -5.27 -5.22
CA GLN A 81 -33.80 -4.70 -4.53
C GLN A 81 -34.43 -3.73 -5.54
N LYS A 82 -35.44 -4.24 -6.26
CA LYS A 82 -36.39 -3.42 -7.00
C LYS A 82 -36.81 -2.26 -6.12
N ALA A 83 -36.94 -1.08 -6.73
CA ALA A 83 -37.46 0.10 -6.06
C ALA A 83 -38.66 -0.30 -5.18
N PRO A 84 -38.66 0.05 -3.88
CA PRO A 84 -39.88 -0.10 -3.09
C PRO A 84 -40.99 0.67 -3.83
N PRO A 85 -42.22 0.15 -3.88
CA PRO A 85 -43.29 0.79 -4.62
C PRO A 85 -43.38 2.24 -4.17
N VAL A 86 -43.21 3.17 -5.11
CA VAL A 86 -43.52 4.57 -4.90
C VAL A 86 -44.99 4.59 -4.48
N VAL A 87 -45.25 4.91 -3.22
CA VAL A 87 -46.61 5.16 -2.76
C VAL A 87 -47.08 6.35 -3.57
N GLY A 88 -47.88 6.05 -4.59
CA GLY A 88 -48.38 7.00 -5.55
C GLY A 88 -49.08 8.14 -4.82
N GLY A 89 -48.79 9.36 -5.25
CA GLY A 89 -49.56 10.53 -4.85
C GLY A 89 -51.05 10.24 -5.05
N PHE A 90 -51.81 10.34 -3.96
CA PHE A 90 -53.25 10.27 -4.01
C PHE A 90 -53.78 11.45 -4.83
N ASN A 91 -54.15 11.19 -6.08
CA ASN A 91 -55.08 12.03 -6.82
C ASN A 91 -56.48 11.85 -6.21
N SER A 92 -56.92 12.80 -5.40
CA SER A 92 -58.29 12.87 -4.89
C SER A 92 -59.08 13.97 -5.60
N ASN A 93 -59.66 13.62 -6.75
CA ASN A 93 -60.90 14.26 -7.19
C ASN A 93 -62.06 13.61 -6.44
N GLY A 94 -62.48 14.24 -5.34
CA GLY A 94 -63.65 13.81 -4.56
C GLY A 94 -63.61 14.41 -3.16
N GLY A 95 -64.55 15.31 -2.87
CA GLY A 95 -64.58 16.13 -1.67
C GLY A 95 -64.54 15.34 -0.36
N SER A 96 -63.43 15.47 0.36
CA SER A 96 -63.35 15.37 1.82
C SER A 96 -62.15 16.20 2.26
N LYS A 97 -62.34 17.12 3.23
CA LYS A 97 -61.27 17.95 3.80
C LYS A 97 -60.28 17.05 4.55
N VAL A 98 -59.26 16.55 3.85
CA VAL A 98 -58.04 16.08 4.49
C VAL A 98 -57.27 17.34 4.89
N LEU A 99 -57.22 17.62 6.20
CA LEU A 99 -56.27 18.58 6.77
C LEU A 99 -54.86 18.09 6.43
N GLY A 100 -54.33 18.50 5.28
CA GLY A 100 -52.95 18.19 4.90
C GLY A 100 -52.03 18.73 6.00
N LEU A 101 -51.31 17.83 6.66
CA LEU A 101 -50.31 18.21 7.64
C LEU A 101 -49.30 19.12 6.93
N LYS A 102 -49.12 20.32 7.46
CA LYS A 102 -48.21 21.30 6.86
C LYS A 102 -46.79 20.92 7.25
N TYR A 103 -45.93 20.82 6.25
CA TYR A 103 -44.49 20.78 6.44
C TYR A 103 -44.00 22.19 6.72
N GLU A 104 -43.56 22.45 7.94
CA GLU A 104 -43.17 23.79 8.40
C GLU A 104 -41.81 23.79 9.11
N GLU A 105 -41.16 24.95 9.13
CA GLU A 105 -39.93 25.14 9.90
C GLU A 105 -40.25 25.30 11.39
N ILE A 106 -39.42 24.68 12.23
CA ILE A 106 -39.50 24.79 13.69
C ILE A 106 -38.11 25.01 14.28
N ASP A 107 -38.02 25.87 15.30
CA ASP A 107 -36.81 26.06 16.07
C ASP A 107 -36.61 24.90 17.06
N CYS A 108 -35.43 24.26 17.01
CA CYS A 108 -35.07 23.15 17.88
C CYS A 108 -33.95 23.61 18.82
N LEU A 109 -34.26 23.78 20.10
CA LEU A 109 -33.30 24.14 21.14
C LEU A 109 -32.55 22.89 21.61
N ILE A 110 -31.22 22.90 21.47
CA ILE A 110 -30.35 21.77 21.82
C ILE A 110 -29.70 22.05 23.17
N ASN A 111 -30.04 21.24 24.18
CA ASN A 111 -29.51 21.29 25.54
C ASN A 111 -29.53 22.70 26.18
N ASP A 112 -30.50 23.55 25.83
CA ASP A 112 -30.62 24.94 26.28
C ASP A 112 -29.43 25.86 25.91
N GLU A 113 -28.58 25.47 24.96
CA GLU A 113 -27.37 26.23 24.60
C GLU A 113 -27.47 26.89 23.23
N HIS A 114 -27.98 26.18 22.22
CA HIS A 114 -28.05 26.70 20.85
C HIS A 114 -29.30 26.20 20.13
N THR A 115 -29.81 27.02 19.21
CA THR A 115 -31.01 26.71 18.42
C THR A 115 -30.63 26.38 16.98
N ILE A 116 -31.17 25.28 16.46
CA ILE A 116 -31.04 24.87 15.06
C ILE A 116 -32.40 24.90 14.34
N LYS A 117 -32.36 24.89 13.00
CA LYS A 117 -33.57 24.85 12.17
C LYS A 117 -33.96 23.41 11.83
N GLY A 118 -35.08 22.96 12.40
CA GLY A 118 -35.71 21.69 12.10
C GLY A 118 -36.88 21.83 11.13
N ARG A 119 -37.59 20.72 10.93
CA ARG A 119 -38.83 20.65 10.16
C ARG A 119 -39.86 19.88 10.96
N ARG A 120 -41.14 20.26 10.87
CA ARG A 120 -42.24 19.58 11.55
C ARG A 120 -43.32 19.23 10.53
N GLU A 121 -43.85 18.02 10.63
CA GLU A 121 -45.03 17.58 9.91
C GLU A 121 -46.00 16.91 10.89
N GLY A 122 -47.05 17.63 11.29
CA GLY A 122 -47.91 17.20 12.38
C GLY A 122 -47.16 17.09 13.70
N ASN A 123 -47.03 15.87 14.23
CA ASN A 123 -46.34 15.60 15.50
C ASN A 123 -44.88 15.19 15.32
N GLU A 124 -44.46 14.88 14.08
CA GLU A 124 -43.10 14.42 13.81
C GLU A 124 -42.16 15.62 13.63
N VAL A 125 -40.96 15.55 14.24
CA VAL A 125 -39.93 16.58 14.12
C VAL A 125 -38.70 15.97 13.47
N PHE A 126 -38.27 16.56 12.36
CA PHE A 126 -37.10 16.16 11.60
C PHE A 126 -35.95 17.13 11.88
N LEU A 127 -34.79 16.58 12.23
CA LEU A 127 -33.59 17.35 12.49
C LEU A 127 -32.64 17.31 11.27
N PRO A 128 -31.91 18.41 11.00
CA PRO A 128 -31.01 18.46 9.85
C PRO A 128 -29.80 17.54 10.08
N PHE A 129 -29.49 16.70 9.09
CA PHE A 129 -28.38 15.75 9.21
C PHE A 129 -27.03 16.44 9.42
N THR A 130 -26.83 17.67 8.92
CA THR A 130 -25.61 18.47 9.19
C THR A 130 -25.34 18.66 10.70
N TRP A 131 -26.39 18.75 11.51
CA TRP A 131 -26.27 18.80 12.97
C TRP A 131 -26.07 17.39 13.55
N VAL A 132 -26.88 16.42 13.12
CA VAL A 132 -26.79 15.02 13.59
C VAL A 132 -25.38 14.44 13.39
N GLU A 133 -24.81 14.65 12.20
CA GLU A 133 -23.46 14.22 11.81
C GLU A 133 -22.41 14.69 12.82
N LYS A 134 -22.40 15.99 13.15
CA LYS A 134 -21.40 16.59 14.04
C LYS A 134 -21.67 16.32 15.52
N TYR A 135 -22.95 16.33 15.91
CA TYR A 135 -23.34 16.20 17.31
C TYR A 135 -23.15 14.78 17.82
N PHE A 136 -23.45 13.78 16.97
CA PHE A 136 -23.31 12.36 17.33
C PHE A 136 -22.06 11.69 16.76
N ASP A 137 -21.24 12.40 15.98
CA ASP A 137 -20.06 11.87 15.26
C ASP A 137 -20.40 10.61 14.43
N VAL A 138 -21.40 10.76 13.56
CA VAL A 138 -21.94 9.71 12.68
C VAL A 138 -21.82 10.14 11.21
N TYR A 139 -21.95 9.22 10.27
CA TYR A 139 -21.69 9.47 8.85
C TYR A 139 -22.95 9.30 8.00
N GLY A 140 -23.06 10.06 6.93
CA GLY A 140 -24.12 9.86 5.96
C GLY A 140 -23.89 10.59 4.65
N LYS A 141 -24.45 10.04 3.57
CA LYS A 141 -24.36 10.65 2.23
C LYS A 141 -25.57 10.27 1.39
N VAL A 142 -25.92 11.14 0.44
CA VAL A 142 -26.89 10.79 -0.60
C VAL A 142 -26.17 10.02 -1.71
N VAL A 143 -26.70 8.87 -2.07
CA VAL A 143 -26.20 8.00 -3.15
C VAL A 143 -27.26 7.93 -4.24
N GLN A 144 -26.83 8.14 -5.48
CA GLN A 144 -27.70 8.07 -6.65
C GLN A 144 -27.76 6.63 -7.16
N TYR A 145 -28.97 6.13 -7.32
CA TYR A 145 -29.30 4.85 -7.94
C TYR A 145 -30.04 5.08 -9.25
N ASP A 146 -30.20 4.01 -10.04
CA ASP A 146 -30.99 4.10 -11.26
C ASP A 146 -32.47 4.41 -10.93
N GLY A 147 -32.87 5.64 -11.25
CA GLY A 147 -34.22 6.14 -11.05
C GLY A 147 -34.57 6.68 -9.65
N TYR A 148 -33.64 6.71 -8.69
CA TYR A 148 -33.89 7.31 -7.37
C TYR A 148 -32.62 7.68 -6.60
N ASP A 149 -32.75 8.62 -5.66
CA ASP A 149 -31.70 8.95 -4.70
C ASP A 149 -32.02 8.35 -3.33
N ARG A 150 -31.00 7.91 -2.60
CA ARG A 150 -31.15 7.35 -1.26
C ARG A 150 -30.10 7.92 -0.31
N PHE A 151 -30.54 8.38 0.85
CA PHE A 151 -29.63 8.73 1.94
C PHE A 151 -29.18 7.46 2.66
N GLU A 152 -27.87 7.23 2.71
CA GLU A 152 -27.27 6.12 3.45
C GLU A 152 -26.62 6.64 4.72
N PHE A 153 -27.16 6.21 5.86
CA PHE A 153 -26.61 6.49 7.19
C PHE A 153 -25.67 5.37 7.62
N SER A 154 -24.56 5.73 8.29
CA SER A 154 -23.66 4.77 8.92
C SER A 154 -23.19 5.30 10.26
N HIS A 155 -23.25 4.43 11.28
CA HIS A 155 -22.74 4.76 12.61
C HIS A 155 -21.21 4.82 12.65
N SER A 156 -20.51 4.16 11.72
CA SER A 156 -19.05 4.13 11.64
C SER A 156 -18.57 3.99 10.19
N TYR A 157 -17.28 4.19 9.92
CA TYR A 157 -16.73 4.22 8.56
C TYR A 157 -15.89 2.98 8.16
N SER A 158 -15.39 2.21 9.13
CA SER A 158 -14.52 1.05 8.86
C SER A 158 -15.31 -0.25 8.75
N LYS A 159 -14.73 -1.25 8.08
CA LYS A 159 -15.31 -2.59 7.93
C LYS A 159 -14.40 -3.62 8.57
N VAL A 160 -15.02 -4.64 9.18
CA VAL A 160 -14.31 -5.80 9.71
C VAL A 160 -13.91 -6.69 8.54
N TYR A 161 -12.67 -7.19 8.55
CA TYR A 161 -12.16 -8.10 7.53
C TYR A 161 -12.86 -9.46 7.60
N ALA A 162 -13.31 -9.97 6.46
CA ALA A 162 -13.91 -11.30 6.35
C ALA A 162 -12.81 -12.37 6.23
N GLN A 163 -12.36 -12.88 7.38
CA GLN A 163 -11.33 -13.92 7.44
C GLN A 163 -11.79 -15.20 6.73
N ARG A 164 -11.02 -15.64 5.71
CA ARG A 164 -11.34 -16.82 4.89
C ARG A 164 -10.87 -18.16 5.50
N ALA A 165 -9.83 -18.14 6.33
CA ALA A 165 -9.24 -19.32 6.95
C ALA A 165 -8.56 -18.96 8.28
N PRO A 166 -8.34 -19.93 9.20
CA PRO A 166 -7.51 -19.72 10.39
C PRO A 166 -6.13 -19.18 10.03
N TYR A 167 -5.57 -18.31 10.87
CA TYR A 167 -4.26 -17.71 10.64
C TYR A 167 -3.15 -18.76 10.69
N HIS A 168 -2.20 -18.65 9.76
CA HIS A 168 -0.93 -19.35 9.77
C HIS A 168 0.19 -18.41 9.28
N PRO A 169 1.46 -18.57 9.73
CA PRO A 169 2.52 -17.57 9.51
C PRO A 169 2.97 -17.37 8.05
N ASP A 170 2.78 -18.36 7.19
CA ASP A 170 3.04 -18.34 5.75
C ASP A 170 1.80 -17.95 4.91
N GLY A 171 0.70 -17.57 5.58
CA GLY A 171 -0.52 -17.08 4.95
C GLY A 171 -0.57 -15.56 4.85
N VAL A 172 -1.72 -15.05 4.43
CA VAL A 172 -1.99 -13.60 4.42
C VAL A 172 -1.85 -13.03 5.84
N PHE A 173 -1.24 -11.85 5.94
CA PHE A 173 -1.06 -11.19 7.24
C PHE A 173 -2.33 -10.42 7.62
N MET A 174 -3.24 -11.09 8.32
CA MET A 174 -4.53 -10.53 8.76
C MET A 174 -5.30 -9.96 7.56
N SER A 175 -5.53 -8.64 7.51
CA SER A 175 -6.29 -7.94 6.45
C SER A 175 -5.40 -7.17 5.48
N PHE A 176 -4.08 -7.41 5.49
CA PHE A 176 -3.12 -6.55 4.79
C PHE A 176 -3.16 -6.70 3.26
N GLU A 177 -3.88 -7.70 2.73
CA GLU A 177 -4.20 -7.76 1.30
C GLU A 177 -4.94 -6.51 0.81
N GLY A 178 -5.77 -5.89 1.66
CA GLY A 178 -6.48 -4.63 1.35
C GLY A 178 -5.68 -3.37 1.67
N TYR A 179 -4.44 -3.48 2.18
CA TYR A 179 -3.66 -2.33 2.64
C TYR A 179 -2.77 -1.79 1.51
N ASN A 180 -3.00 -0.54 1.13
CA ASN A 180 -2.09 0.23 0.28
C ASN A 180 -1.25 1.15 1.16
N VAL A 181 0.01 0.79 1.41
CA VAL A 181 0.84 1.50 2.40
C VAL A 181 1.44 2.74 1.78
N GLU A 182 1.99 2.59 0.59
CA GLU A 182 2.65 3.56 -0.25
C GLU A 182 1.76 4.76 -0.61
N VAL A 183 0.44 4.60 -0.71
CA VAL A 183 -0.49 5.70 -1.01
C VAL A 183 -0.74 6.63 0.17
N ARG A 184 -0.43 6.21 1.40
CA ARG A 184 -0.65 7.02 2.61
C ARG A 184 0.18 8.31 2.51
N ASP A 185 -0.40 9.42 2.94
CA ASP A 185 0.18 10.76 2.89
C ASP A 185 1.49 10.90 3.70
N ARG A 186 1.60 10.15 4.80
CA ARG A 186 2.81 10.06 5.64
C ARG A 186 3.95 9.26 5.01
N VAL A 187 3.73 8.59 3.87
CA VAL A 187 4.82 8.02 3.07
C VAL A 187 5.33 9.11 2.13
N LYS A 188 6.52 9.64 2.39
CA LYS A 188 7.13 10.69 1.57
C LYS A 188 7.42 10.19 0.16
N CYS A 189 8.04 9.02 0.07
CA CYS A 189 8.30 8.28 -1.16
C CYS A 189 8.80 6.86 -0.86
N ILE A 190 9.00 6.05 -1.91
CA ILE A 190 9.79 4.82 -1.83
C ILE A 190 11.24 5.17 -2.14
N SER A 191 12.15 4.93 -1.19
CA SER A 191 13.58 5.23 -1.33
C SER A 191 14.14 4.58 -2.60
N GLY A 192 14.88 5.33 -3.42
CA GLY A 192 15.55 4.80 -4.60
C GLY A 192 16.72 3.87 -4.25
N VAL A 193 17.41 4.16 -3.14
CA VAL A 193 18.54 3.34 -2.64
C VAL A 193 18.03 2.06 -2.01
N GLU A 194 17.06 2.18 -1.09
CA GLU A 194 16.64 1.07 -0.22
C GLU A 194 15.43 0.28 -0.72
N GLY A 195 14.65 0.82 -1.67
CA GLY A 195 13.45 0.15 -2.19
C GLY A 195 12.27 0.07 -1.19
N VAL A 196 12.35 0.78 -0.06
CA VAL A 196 11.35 0.76 1.02
C VAL A 196 10.80 2.17 1.32
N PRO A 197 9.60 2.29 1.92
CA PRO A 197 8.99 3.58 2.16
C PRO A 197 9.71 4.40 3.24
N LEU A 198 9.83 5.71 3.01
CA LEU A 198 10.35 6.68 3.97
C LEU A 198 9.19 7.48 4.58
N SER A 199 9.12 7.55 5.91
CA SER A 199 7.99 8.13 6.65
C SER A 199 8.23 9.58 7.03
N THR A 200 7.17 10.38 7.08
CA THR A 200 7.18 11.75 7.63
C THR A 200 6.21 11.92 8.80
N GLN A 201 5.72 10.81 9.37
CA GLN A 201 4.62 10.81 10.35
C GLN A 201 4.84 11.76 11.53
N TRP A 202 6.05 11.80 12.11
CA TRP A 202 6.36 12.67 13.25
C TRP A 202 7.32 13.81 12.91
N GLY A 203 8.00 13.77 11.76
CA GLY A 203 8.98 14.76 11.35
C GLY A 203 9.04 14.95 9.83
N PRO A 204 9.05 16.20 9.32
CA PRO A 204 9.05 16.49 7.88
C PRO A 204 10.36 16.13 7.16
N GLN A 205 11.47 15.99 7.91
CA GLN A 205 12.78 15.59 7.40
C GLN A 205 12.73 14.20 6.74
N GLY A 206 11.81 13.36 7.19
CA GLY A 206 11.68 12.00 6.73
C GLY A 206 12.66 11.04 7.40
N TYR A 207 12.20 9.85 7.73
CA TYR A 207 12.99 8.82 8.40
C TYR A 207 12.45 7.42 8.04
N PHE A 208 13.32 6.42 8.08
CA PHE A 208 12.89 5.04 7.91
C PHE A 208 12.17 4.58 9.19
N TYR A 209 10.90 4.22 9.05
CA TYR A 209 10.06 3.80 10.17
C TYR A 209 9.78 2.29 10.05
N PRO A 210 10.35 1.44 10.92
CA PRO A 210 10.32 -0.01 10.76
C PRO A 210 8.90 -0.59 10.68
N ILE A 211 7.94 -0.02 11.41
CA ILE A 211 6.53 -0.44 11.33
C ILE A 211 5.95 -0.21 9.93
N GLN A 212 6.24 0.95 9.32
CA GLN A 212 5.75 1.26 7.98
C GLN A 212 6.42 0.36 6.92
N ILE A 213 7.70 0.06 7.08
CA ILE A 213 8.46 -0.82 6.19
C ILE A 213 7.97 -2.27 6.31
N ALA A 214 7.77 -2.78 7.52
CA ALA A 214 7.19 -4.09 7.75
C ALA A 214 5.76 -4.19 7.19
N GLN A 215 4.93 -3.17 7.40
CA GLN A 215 3.58 -3.13 6.83
C GLN A 215 3.60 -3.14 5.29
N TYR A 216 4.54 -2.44 4.67
CA TYR A 216 4.74 -2.45 3.22
C TYR A 216 5.12 -3.85 2.72
N GLY A 217 6.08 -4.52 3.37
CA GLY A 217 6.44 -5.90 3.02
C GLY A 217 5.26 -6.86 3.19
N LEU A 218 4.61 -6.85 4.35
CA LEU A 218 3.51 -7.76 4.69
C LEU A 218 2.25 -7.55 3.82
N SER A 219 1.95 -6.31 3.41
CA SER A 219 0.84 -6.06 2.49
C SER A 219 1.14 -6.57 1.09
N HIS A 220 2.35 -6.34 0.56
CA HIS A 220 2.75 -6.90 -0.72
C HIS A 220 2.80 -8.44 -0.68
N TYR A 221 3.32 -9.04 0.39
CA TYR A 221 3.29 -10.50 0.57
C TYR A 221 1.85 -11.04 0.54
N SER A 222 0.93 -10.40 1.27
CA SER A 222 -0.48 -10.83 1.31
C SER A 222 -1.14 -10.70 -0.06
N LYS A 223 -0.89 -9.60 -0.78
CA LYS A 223 -1.39 -9.39 -2.16
C LYS A 223 -0.83 -10.41 -3.15
N ASN A 224 0.42 -10.83 -3.00
CA ASN A 224 1.00 -11.88 -3.83
C ASN A 224 0.22 -13.20 -3.75
N LEU A 225 -0.40 -13.48 -2.59
CA LEU A 225 -1.18 -14.70 -2.37
C LEU A 225 -2.63 -14.60 -2.84
N THR A 226 -3.14 -13.40 -3.09
CA THR A 226 -4.57 -13.16 -3.34
C THR A 226 -4.89 -12.52 -4.68
N GLU A 227 -3.99 -11.69 -5.22
CA GLU A 227 -4.13 -11.09 -6.53
C GLU A 227 -3.79 -12.11 -7.63
N LYS A 228 -4.28 -11.84 -8.84
CA LYS A 228 -3.93 -12.65 -10.01
C LYS A 228 -2.44 -12.46 -10.35
N PRO A 229 -1.76 -13.48 -10.90
CA PRO A 229 -0.40 -13.32 -11.39
C PRO A 229 -0.29 -12.14 -12.37
N PRO A 230 0.77 -11.32 -12.26
CA PRO A 230 0.89 -10.11 -13.07
C PRO A 230 1.10 -10.47 -14.55
N HIS A 231 0.60 -9.62 -15.44
CA HIS A 231 1.13 -9.57 -16.79
C HIS A 231 2.57 -9.02 -16.71
N ILE A 232 3.49 -9.62 -17.47
CA ILE A 232 4.90 -9.22 -17.54
C ILE A 232 5.27 -9.11 -19.02
N GLU A 233 5.63 -7.91 -19.45
CA GLU A 233 6.12 -7.63 -20.79
C GLU A 233 7.63 -7.42 -20.75
N VAL A 234 8.36 -8.19 -21.56
CA VAL A 234 9.82 -8.13 -21.66
C VAL A 234 10.23 -7.36 -22.90
N TYR A 235 10.98 -6.27 -22.69
CA TYR A 235 11.40 -5.36 -23.75
C TYR A 235 12.81 -5.64 -24.24
N GLU A 236 13.72 -6.05 -23.35
CA GLU A 236 15.13 -6.29 -23.68
C GLU A 236 15.72 -7.39 -22.81
N THR A 237 16.42 -8.33 -23.45
CA THR A 237 17.17 -9.43 -22.82
C THR A 237 18.60 -9.54 -23.39
N ALA A 238 18.97 -8.69 -24.35
CA ALA A 238 20.22 -8.69 -25.11
C ALA A 238 20.57 -9.99 -25.88
N GLU A 239 19.74 -11.02 -25.78
CA GLU A 239 19.85 -12.30 -26.50
C GLU A 239 19.39 -12.21 -27.96
N ASP A 240 19.85 -13.17 -28.77
CA ASP A 240 19.43 -13.33 -30.15
C ASP A 240 17.93 -13.66 -30.21
N ARG A 241 17.12 -12.68 -30.64
CA ARG A 241 15.68 -12.88 -30.84
C ARG A 241 15.42 -13.67 -32.12
N ASP A 242 14.33 -14.45 -32.11
CA ASP A 242 13.78 -15.03 -33.33
C ASP A 242 13.58 -13.94 -34.40
N LYS A 243 13.97 -14.23 -35.65
CA LYS A 243 13.92 -13.32 -36.81
C LYS A 243 12.53 -12.71 -37.09
N ASN A 244 11.48 -13.24 -36.47
CA ASN A 244 10.09 -12.79 -36.57
C ASN A 244 9.67 -11.81 -35.46
N SER A 245 10.52 -11.55 -34.48
CA SER A 245 10.25 -10.58 -33.41
C SER A 245 10.51 -9.16 -33.91
N LYS A 246 9.68 -8.20 -33.47
CA LYS A 246 9.91 -6.78 -33.79
C LYS A 246 11.33 -6.38 -33.33
N PRO A 247 12.11 -5.68 -34.18
CA PRO A 247 13.47 -5.25 -33.83
C PRO A 247 13.46 -4.38 -32.56
N ASN A 248 14.51 -4.48 -31.75
CA ASN A 248 14.67 -3.66 -30.55
C ASN A 248 14.75 -2.18 -30.96
N ASP A 249 13.79 -1.38 -30.52
CA ASP A 249 13.61 0.01 -30.93
C ASP A 249 14.51 0.95 -30.09
N TRP A 250 15.81 0.69 -30.14
CA TRP A 250 16.83 1.55 -29.54
C TRP A 250 17.19 2.69 -30.49
N THR A 251 17.02 3.92 -30.03
CA THR A 251 17.59 5.10 -30.68
C THR A 251 18.93 5.42 -30.04
N VAL A 252 19.99 5.46 -30.85
CA VAL A 252 21.36 5.77 -30.42
C VAL A 252 21.82 7.08 -31.09
N PRO A 253 21.78 8.23 -30.39
CA PRO A 253 22.20 9.51 -30.96
C PRO A 253 23.69 9.56 -31.29
N LYS A 254 24.08 10.54 -32.12
CA LYS A 254 25.50 10.78 -32.46
C LYS A 254 26.31 11.05 -31.19
N GLY A 255 27.45 10.34 -31.05
CA GLY A 255 28.31 10.43 -29.86
C GLY A 255 27.90 9.49 -28.72
N CYS A 256 26.82 8.72 -28.88
CA CYS A 256 26.47 7.60 -28.01
C CYS A 256 26.86 6.26 -28.65
N PHE A 257 26.91 5.21 -27.84
CA PHE A 257 27.23 3.85 -28.27
C PHE A 257 26.37 2.83 -27.53
N MET A 258 25.99 1.77 -28.23
CA MET A 258 25.27 0.62 -27.67
C MET A 258 25.68 -0.68 -28.35
N ALA A 259 25.89 -1.75 -27.57
CA ALA A 259 26.17 -3.08 -28.09
C ALA A 259 25.63 -4.16 -27.16
N SER A 260 25.31 -5.34 -27.71
CA SER A 260 25.18 -6.56 -26.91
C SER A 260 26.56 -7.13 -26.63
N VAL A 261 26.85 -7.44 -25.36
CA VAL A 261 28.11 -8.05 -24.93
C VAL A 261 27.82 -9.17 -23.94
N ALA A 262 28.63 -10.24 -23.97
CA ALA A 262 28.52 -11.32 -22.99
C ALA A 262 29.09 -10.89 -21.63
N ASP A 263 28.30 -11.00 -20.55
CA ASP A 263 28.77 -10.82 -19.18
C ASP A 263 29.00 -12.20 -18.52
N LYS A 264 30.26 -12.58 -18.41
CA LYS A 264 30.68 -13.86 -17.82
C LYS A 264 30.27 -14.02 -16.35
N SER A 265 30.09 -12.93 -15.60
CA SER A 265 29.69 -12.99 -14.19
C SER A 265 28.22 -13.35 -14.02
N ARG A 266 27.41 -13.13 -15.06
CA ARG A 266 25.97 -13.40 -15.06
C ARG A 266 25.56 -14.53 -16.00
N PHE A 267 26.49 -15.04 -16.81
CA PHE A 267 26.23 -16.09 -17.80
C PHE A 267 25.10 -15.72 -18.79
N THR A 268 25.02 -14.44 -19.16
CA THR A 268 23.99 -13.89 -20.06
C THR A 268 24.59 -12.79 -20.94
N ASN A 269 23.96 -12.50 -22.07
CA ASN A 269 24.26 -11.28 -22.81
C ASN A 269 23.60 -10.07 -22.11
N VAL A 270 24.22 -8.89 -22.26
CA VAL A 270 23.72 -7.63 -21.68
C VAL A 270 23.87 -6.48 -22.67
N LYS A 271 23.07 -5.44 -22.54
CA LYS A 271 23.23 -4.20 -23.31
C LYS A 271 24.23 -3.27 -22.64
N GLN A 272 25.42 -3.15 -23.23
CA GLN A 272 26.37 -2.11 -22.88
C GLN A 272 25.93 -0.78 -23.51
N PHE A 273 25.94 0.29 -22.72
CA PHE A 273 25.66 1.65 -23.19
C PHE A 273 26.76 2.63 -22.80
N THR A 274 26.95 3.65 -23.63
CA THR A 274 27.75 4.83 -23.34
C THR A 274 27.07 6.04 -23.95
N ALA A 275 26.67 6.99 -23.11
CA ALA A 275 26.06 8.24 -23.52
C ALA A 275 26.51 9.37 -22.57
N PRO A 276 27.11 10.46 -23.08
CA PRO A 276 27.45 11.61 -22.24
C PRO A 276 26.23 12.18 -21.50
N GLU A 277 26.37 12.66 -20.27
CA GLU A 277 25.24 13.20 -19.50
C GLU A 277 24.59 14.42 -20.18
N THR A 278 25.39 15.20 -20.93
CA THR A 278 24.98 16.36 -21.73
C THR A 278 24.27 15.98 -23.04
N SER A 279 24.24 14.70 -23.41
CA SER A 279 23.53 14.21 -24.60
C SER A 279 22.06 13.88 -24.30
N ASP A 280 21.29 13.53 -25.33
CA ASP A 280 19.92 13.04 -25.18
C ASP A 280 19.82 11.64 -24.55
N GLY A 281 20.94 10.90 -24.48
CA GLY A 281 20.98 9.52 -24.00
C GLY A 281 20.59 8.49 -25.07
N VAL A 282 20.90 7.22 -24.81
CA VAL A 282 20.34 6.11 -25.61
C VAL A 282 18.94 5.81 -25.11
N SER A 283 17.98 5.56 -26.01
CA SER A 283 16.59 5.39 -25.59
C SER A 283 15.90 4.18 -26.22
N LEU A 284 15.10 3.47 -25.42
CA LEU A 284 14.31 2.31 -25.81
C LEU A 284 12.84 2.66 -25.78
N GLN A 285 12.15 2.49 -26.90
CA GLN A 285 10.71 2.68 -26.97
C GLN A 285 9.98 1.54 -26.25
N LEU A 286 9.02 1.87 -25.39
CA LEU A 286 8.26 0.90 -24.57
C LEU A 286 6.80 0.87 -25.02
N GLY A 287 6.07 1.95 -24.77
CA GLY A 287 4.70 2.15 -25.24
C GLY A 287 3.61 1.43 -24.44
N ASN A 288 3.91 0.89 -23.26
CA ASN A 288 2.92 0.23 -22.40
C ASN A 288 1.85 1.21 -21.89
N THR A 289 0.58 0.84 -21.95
CA THR A 289 -0.56 1.67 -21.47
C THR A 289 -1.37 1.03 -20.34
N LYS A 290 -0.98 -0.15 -19.88
CA LYS A 290 -1.74 -0.97 -18.93
C LYS A 290 -1.02 -1.16 -17.60
N ASP A 291 0.29 -1.37 -17.68
CA ASP A 291 1.14 -1.80 -16.58
C ASP A 291 2.19 -0.72 -16.29
N PHE A 292 2.54 -0.55 -15.01
CA PHE A 292 3.33 0.59 -14.56
C PHE A 292 4.41 0.23 -13.52
N ILE A 293 4.70 -1.05 -13.32
CA ILE A 293 5.87 -1.48 -12.54
C ILE A 293 7.01 -1.76 -13.51
N ILE A 294 7.99 -0.86 -13.57
CA ILE A 294 9.17 -1.06 -14.41
C ILE A 294 10.26 -1.79 -13.61
N SER A 295 10.92 -2.75 -14.23
CA SER A 295 12.09 -3.42 -13.66
C SER A 295 13.20 -3.56 -14.69
N PHE A 296 14.45 -3.43 -14.24
CA PHE A 296 15.63 -3.64 -15.07
C PHE A 296 16.83 -3.99 -14.20
N ASP A 297 17.69 -4.85 -14.72
CA ASP A 297 19.00 -5.11 -14.16
C ASP A 297 19.97 -4.02 -14.58
N LEU A 298 20.71 -3.47 -13.61
CA LEU A 298 21.57 -2.32 -13.83
C LEU A 298 22.94 -2.52 -13.19
N LYS A 299 23.97 -2.11 -13.93
CA LYS A 299 25.32 -1.90 -13.41
C LYS A 299 25.95 -0.67 -14.09
N PHE A 300 26.23 0.37 -13.32
CA PHE A 300 26.95 1.55 -13.78
C PHE A 300 28.47 1.36 -13.69
N LEU A 301 29.19 1.89 -14.67
CA LEU A 301 30.64 2.05 -14.67
C LEU A 301 31.07 3.47 -14.30
N THR A 302 30.23 4.45 -14.61
CA THR A 302 30.39 5.86 -14.24
C THR A 302 29.07 6.38 -13.68
N ASN A 303 29.08 7.62 -13.16
CA ASN A 303 27.82 8.30 -12.89
C ASN A 303 26.94 8.35 -14.15
N GLY A 304 25.63 8.35 -13.91
CA GLY A 304 24.64 8.27 -14.96
C GLY A 304 23.22 8.25 -14.40
N SER A 305 22.27 8.00 -15.30
CA SER A 305 20.86 7.88 -14.95
C SER A 305 20.14 6.93 -15.86
N VAL A 306 19.09 6.32 -15.33
CA VAL A 306 18.03 5.67 -16.12
C VAL A 306 16.76 6.48 -15.92
N SER A 307 16.19 7.00 -16.99
CA SER A 307 15.01 7.86 -16.93
C SER A 307 13.85 7.24 -17.67
N VAL A 308 12.64 7.41 -17.15
CA VAL A 308 11.40 6.87 -17.72
C VAL A 308 10.47 8.03 -18.05
N VAL A 309 10.05 8.11 -19.31
CA VAL A 309 9.13 9.14 -19.79
C VAL A 309 7.69 8.61 -19.71
N LEU A 310 6.82 9.36 -19.06
CA LEU A 310 5.43 9.03 -18.79
C LEU A 310 4.50 10.04 -19.46
N GLU A 311 3.52 9.57 -20.20
CA GLU A 311 2.34 10.37 -20.56
C GLU A 311 1.33 10.30 -19.42
N THR A 312 0.73 11.43 -19.04
CA THR A 312 -0.12 11.51 -17.83
C THR A 312 -1.55 11.98 -18.12
N THR A 313 -2.44 11.84 -17.13
CA THR A 313 -3.80 12.40 -17.16
C THR A 313 -3.85 13.92 -17.12
N GLU A 314 -2.76 14.59 -16.74
CA GLU A 314 -2.68 16.04 -16.67
C GLU A 314 -2.47 16.63 -18.08
N LYS A 315 -3.57 16.88 -18.79
CA LYS A 315 -3.58 17.50 -20.15
C LYS A 315 -2.64 16.80 -21.16
N ASN A 316 -2.45 15.49 -21.03
CA ASN A 316 -1.52 14.68 -21.83
C ASN A 316 -0.07 15.19 -21.79
N GLN A 317 0.34 15.84 -20.69
CA GLN A 317 1.71 16.30 -20.51
C GLN A 317 2.64 15.14 -20.18
N LEU A 318 3.86 15.23 -20.71
CA LEU A 318 4.93 14.29 -20.42
C LEU A 318 5.62 14.66 -19.10
N PHE A 319 5.77 13.68 -18.23
CA PHE A 319 6.63 13.74 -17.05
C PHE A 319 7.80 12.78 -17.23
N THR A 320 8.95 13.12 -16.67
CA THR A 320 10.12 12.23 -16.69
C THR A 320 10.53 11.91 -15.27
N VAL A 321 10.63 10.63 -14.95
CA VAL A 321 11.19 10.16 -13.68
C VAL A 321 12.62 9.71 -13.92
N HIS A 322 13.57 10.36 -13.26
CA HIS A 322 15.02 10.12 -13.38
C HIS A 322 15.52 9.33 -12.18
N TYR A 323 16.05 8.14 -12.42
CA TYR A 323 16.73 7.32 -11.44
C TYR A 323 18.25 7.56 -11.58
N VAL A 324 18.79 8.41 -10.72
CA VAL A 324 20.15 8.96 -10.83
C VAL A 324 21.11 8.23 -9.90
N SER A 325 22.37 8.05 -10.30
CA SER A 325 23.39 7.32 -9.55
C SER A 325 23.97 8.10 -8.34
N ASN A 326 23.11 8.70 -7.51
CA ASN A 326 23.48 9.44 -6.30
C ASN A 326 22.56 9.06 -5.12
N THR A 327 22.75 9.69 -3.96
CA THR A 327 21.97 9.40 -2.73
C THR A 327 20.87 10.42 -2.45
N GLN A 328 20.53 11.28 -3.42
CA GLN A 328 19.42 12.23 -3.27
C GLN A 328 18.11 11.45 -3.07
N LEU A 329 17.33 11.79 -2.04
CA LEU A 329 16.09 11.06 -1.77
C LEU A 329 15.05 11.23 -2.89
N ILE A 330 14.62 12.47 -3.08
CA ILE A 330 13.64 12.85 -4.09
C ILE A 330 13.79 14.35 -4.40
N ALA A 331 13.61 14.73 -5.66
CA ALA A 331 13.37 16.12 -6.06
C ALA A 331 12.33 16.20 -7.16
N PHE A 332 11.69 17.37 -7.25
CA PHE A 332 10.71 17.67 -8.25
C PHE A 332 10.93 19.09 -8.78
N LYS A 333 11.11 19.21 -10.09
CA LYS A 333 11.22 20.48 -10.79
C LYS A 333 10.39 20.40 -12.06
N GLU A 334 9.33 21.21 -12.12
CA GLU A 334 8.41 21.29 -13.26
C GLU A 334 7.77 19.95 -13.64
N ARG A 335 8.38 19.19 -14.56
CA ARG A 335 7.90 17.88 -15.01
C ARG A 335 8.94 16.78 -14.85
N ASP A 336 10.05 17.10 -14.19
CA ASP A 336 11.12 16.17 -13.90
C ASP A 336 11.11 15.81 -12.42
N ILE A 337 11.04 14.51 -12.16
CA ILE A 337 11.10 13.92 -10.83
C ILE A 337 12.41 13.15 -10.74
N TYR A 338 13.18 13.36 -9.68
CA TYR A 338 14.50 12.74 -9.52
C TYR A 338 14.49 11.87 -8.28
N TYR A 339 14.94 10.63 -8.40
CA TYR A 339 15.21 9.71 -7.31
C TYR A 339 16.67 9.26 -7.40
N GLY A 340 17.42 9.44 -6.33
CA GLY A 340 18.75 8.85 -6.20
C GLY A 340 18.61 7.37 -5.89
N ILE A 341 19.21 6.53 -6.73
CA ILE A 341 19.21 5.07 -6.58
C ILE A 341 20.54 4.53 -6.04
N GLY A 342 21.46 5.42 -5.62
CA GLY A 342 22.81 5.06 -5.20
C GLY A 342 23.73 4.75 -6.39
N PRO A 343 24.99 4.37 -6.13
CA PRO A 343 26.00 4.23 -7.18
C PRO A 343 25.70 3.12 -8.21
N ARG A 344 25.05 2.03 -7.79
CA ARG A 344 24.74 0.84 -8.62
C ARG A 344 25.94 0.33 -9.43
N THR A 345 27.14 0.33 -8.83
CA THR A 345 28.40 -0.12 -9.45
C THR A 345 28.55 -1.65 -9.52
N SER A 346 27.70 -2.36 -8.78
CA SER A 346 27.50 -3.80 -8.87
C SER A 346 26.11 -4.10 -9.41
N TRP A 347 25.95 -5.26 -10.03
CA TRP A 347 24.68 -5.72 -10.57
C TRP A 347 23.60 -5.72 -9.48
N SER A 348 22.47 -5.10 -9.78
CA SER A 348 21.26 -5.18 -8.98
C SER A 348 20.03 -4.99 -9.85
N THR A 349 18.91 -5.59 -9.45
CA THR A 349 17.61 -5.39 -10.10
C THR A 349 16.93 -4.17 -9.47
N VAL A 350 16.65 -3.16 -10.29
CA VAL A 350 15.90 -1.96 -9.87
C VAL A 350 14.45 -2.17 -10.27
N THR A 351 13.53 -2.15 -9.30
CA THR A 351 12.08 -2.30 -9.54
C THR A 351 11.35 -1.10 -8.97
N ARG A 352 10.55 -0.41 -9.80
CA ARG A 352 9.90 0.87 -9.44
C ARG A 352 8.44 0.88 -9.85
N ASP A 353 7.58 1.32 -8.94
CA ASP A 353 6.18 1.64 -9.24
C ASP A 353 6.09 3.08 -9.76
N LEU A 354 5.85 3.22 -11.07
CA LEU A 354 5.78 4.51 -11.75
C LEU A 354 4.55 5.32 -11.34
N VAL A 355 3.47 4.69 -10.87
CA VAL A 355 2.30 5.40 -10.32
C VAL A 355 2.68 6.07 -9.01
N THR A 356 3.27 5.30 -8.10
CA THR A 356 3.72 5.81 -6.80
C THR A 356 4.81 6.87 -6.97
N ASP A 357 5.83 6.58 -7.77
CA ASP A 357 6.96 7.51 -7.98
C ASP A 357 6.50 8.85 -8.57
N LEU A 358 5.58 8.83 -9.55
CA LEU A 358 4.97 10.02 -10.13
C LEU A 358 4.19 10.82 -9.10
N ARG A 359 3.26 10.18 -8.37
CA ARG A 359 2.37 10.87 -7.42
C ARG A 359 3.15 11.44 -6.24
N LYS A 360 4.19 10.74 -5.76
CA LYS A 360 5.06 11.23 -4.67
C LYS A 360 5.97 12.36 -5.13
N GLY A 361 6.44 12.33 -6.37
CA GLY A 361 7.18 13.46 -6.97
C GLY A 361 6.32 14.70 -7.13
N VAL A 362 5.16 14.60 -7.79
CA VAL A 362 4.24 15.74 -7.99
C VAL A 362 3.69 16.25 -6.65
N GLY A 363 3.41 15.35 -5.71
CA GLY A 363 2.92 15.68 -4.38
C GLY A 363 3.99 16.14 -3.39
N LEU A 364 5.24 16.32 -3.83
CA LEU A 364 6.37 16.62 -2.93
C LEU A 364 6.09 17.86 -2.07
N SER A 365 6.35 17.71 -0.77
CA SER A 365 6.08 18.72 0.24
C SER A 365 7.18 18.72 1.32
N ASN A 366 7.38 19.90 1.91
CA ASN A 366 8.22 20.10 3.09
C ASN A 366 7.44 19.92 4.42
N THR A 367 6.17 19.55 4.34
CA THR A 367 5.32 19.23 5.50
C THR A 367 5.36 17.73 5.81
N LYS A 368 4.66 17.31 6.87
CA LYS A 368 4.54 15.89 7.27
C LYS A 368 3.67 15.05 6.32
N ALA A 369 2.94 15.68 5.40
CA ALA A 369 2.01 15.03 4.49
C ALA A 369 2.33 15.37 3.02
N VAL A 370 2.36 14.35 2.18
CA VAL A 370 2.43 14.50 0.71
C VAL A 370 1.14 15.17 0.22
N LYS A 371 1.26 16.14 -0.70
CA LYS A 371 0.11 16.84 -1.27
C LYS A 371 -0.76 15.86 -2.08
N PRO A 372 -2.08 15.86 -1.90
CA PRO A 372 -2.96 14.99 -2.65
C PRO A 372 -2.93 15.36 -4.14
N THR A 373 -2.92 14.35 -5.01
CA THR A 373 -2.97 14.52 -6.46
C THR A 373 -3.79 13.40 -7.10
N LYS A 374 -4.49 13.74 -8.19
CA LYS A 374 -5.25 12.82 -9.04
C LYS A 374 -4.49 12.44 -10.32
N ILE A 375 -3.25 12.90 -10.47
CA ILE A 375 -2.41 12.55 -11.63
C ILE A 375 -2.17 11.04 -11.68
N MET A 376 -2.31 10.47 -12.86
CA MET A 376 -2.04 9.06 -13.14
C MET A 376 -1.23 8.93 -14.44
N PRO A 377 -0.30 7.98 -14.54
CA PRO A 377 0.33 7.65 -15.81
C PRO A 377 -0.70 6.95 -16.72
N LYS A 378 -0.70 7.31 -18.00
CA LYS A 378 -1.49 6.68 -19.07
C LYS A 378 -0.63 5.77 -19.95
N LYS A 379 0.64 6.13 -20.12
CA LYS A 379 1.56 5.41 -20.99
C LYS A 379 2.99 5.54 -20.50
N VAL A 380 3.69 4.41 -20.41
CA VAL A 380 5.15 4.36 -20.27
C VAL A 380 5.73 4.49 -21.67
N VAL A 381 6.22 5.68 -22.02
CA VAL A 381 6.59 6.02 -23.40
C VAL A 381 7.90 5.34 -23.77
N ARG A 382 8.98 5.65 -23.03
CA ARG A 382 10.33 5.16 -23.32
C ARG A 382 11.21 5.20 -22.08
N LEU A 383 12.26 4.39 -22.11
CA LEU A 383 13.38 4.44 -21.16
C LEU A 383 14.57 5.13 -21.82
N ILE A 384 15.34 5.90 -21.06
CA ILE A 384 16.52 6.65 -21.51
C ILE A 384 17.68 6.34 -20.57
N ALA A 385 18.83 5.92 -21.09
CA ALA A 385 20.03 5.68 -20.30
C ALA A 385 21.12 6.71 -20.63
N LYS A 386 21.74 7.25 -19.58
CA LYS A 386 22.87 8.19 -19.63
C LYS A 386 24.01 7.68 -18.75
N GLY A 387 25.23 8.09 -19.07
CA GLY A 387 26.46 7.59 -18.44
C GLY A 387 27.03 6.38 -19.18
N LYS A 388 27.82 5.57 -18.48
CA LYS A 388 28.39 4.32 -18.99
C LYS A 388 27.99 3.16 -18.09
N GLY A 389 27.54 2.06 -18.67
CA GLY A 389 27.10 0.91 -17.88
C GLY A 389 26.51 -0.20 -18.73
N PHE A 390 25.77 -1.07 -18.04
CA PHE A 390 25.09 -2.21 -18.60
C PHE A 390 23.64 -2.25 -18.12
N LEU A 391 22.75 -2.65 -19.02
CA LEU A 391 21.33 -2.91 -18.78
C LEU A 391 20.99 -4.33 -19.25
N ASP A 392 20.08 -4.97 -18.52
CA ASP A 392 19.51 -6.26 -18.89
C ASP A 392 18.09 -6.41 -18.32
N ASN A 393 17.32 -7.38 -18.80
CA ASN A 393 15.98 -7.75 -18.33
C ASN A 393 15.04 -6.55 -18.13
N ILE A 394 14.93 -5.67 -19.13
CA ILE A 394 14.03 -4.53 -19.06
C ILE A 394 12.59 -5.04 -19.22
N THR A 395 11.77 -4.85 -18.18
CA THR A 395 10.40 -5.36 -18.12
C THR A 395 9.43 -4.32 -17.58
N ILE A 396 8.16 -4.46 -17.96
CA ILE A 396 7.04 -3.77 -17.31
C ILE A 396 6.03 -4.82 -16.87
N SER A 397 5.59 -4.73 -15.62
CA SER A 397 4.66 -5.69 -14.99
C SER A 397 3.47 -4.99 -14.35
N THR A 398 2.35 -5.71 -14.21
CA THR A 398 1.17 -5.22 -13.47
C THR A 398 1.51 -4.99 -12.00
N THR A 399 2.18 -5.96 -11.37
CA THR A 399 2.64 -5.91 -9.98
C THR A 399 4.01 -6.58 -9.84
N ALA A 400 4.75 -6.25 -8.78
CA ALA A 400 6.00 -6.93 -8.41
C ALA A 400 6.07 -7.11 -6.88
N HIS A 401 5.05 -7.76 -6.31
CA HIS A 401 4.88 -7.86 -4.86
C HIS A 401 6.07 -8.47 -4.14
N MET A 402 6.66 -9.54 -4.66
CA MET A 402 7.79 -10.19 -3.99
C MET A 402 9.06 -9.33 -3.99
N ALA A 403 9.27 -8.48 -5.00
CA ALA A 403 10.38 -7.53 -4.98
C ALA A 403 10.23 -6.51 -3.83
N ALA A 404 9.01 -6.00 -3.61
CA ALA A 404 8.69 -5.12 -2.50
C ALA A 404 8.82 -5.81 -1.13
N PHE A 405 8.36 -7.06 -1.03
CA PHE A 405 8.51 -7.88 0.18
C PHE A 405 9.97 -8.09 0.53
N PHE A 406 10.80 -8.55 -0.41
CA PHE A 406 12.22 -8.79 -0.15
C PHE A 406 12.99 -7.49 0.12
N ALA A 407 12.66 -6.38 -0.54
CA ALA A 407 13.25 -5.08 -0.19
C ALA A 407 12.99 -4.70 1.28
N ALA A 408 11.78 -4.94 1.77
CA ALA A 408 11.44 -4.72 3.18
C ALA A 408 12.18 -5.69 4.11
N SER A 409 12.21 -6.98 3.78
CA SER A 409 12.92 -8.01 4.55
C SER A 409 14.42 -7.73 4.65
N ASP A 410 15.08 -7.44 3.52
CA ASP A 410 16.51 -7.14 3.45
C ASP A 410 16.84 -5.85 4.20
N TRP A 411 15.96 -4.84 4.14
CA TRP A 411 16.11 -3.63 4.94
C TRP A 411 16.04 -3.94 6.44
N LEU A 412 15.07 -4.74 6.88
CA LEU A 412 14.94 -5.14 8.28
C LEU A 412 16.18 -5.90 8.77
N VAL A 413 16.70 -6.84 7.97
CA VAL A 413 17.92 -7.58 8.32
C VAL A 413 19.12 -6.64 8.46
N ARG A 414 19.33 -5.73 7.50
CA ARG A 414 20.49 -4.82 7.48
C ARG A 414 20.46 -3.73 8.56
N ASN A 415 19.27 -3.37 9.06
CA ASN A 415 19.09 -2.24 9.97
C ASN A 415 18.66 -2.67 11.38
N GLN A 416 18.72 -3.97 11.70
CA GLN A 416 18.58 -4.45 13.06
C GLN A 416 19.84 -4.08 13.86
N ASP A 417 19.66 -3.50 15.05
CA ASP A 417 20.77 -3.15 15.93
C ASP A 417 21.29 -4.37 16.72
N GLU A 418 22.39 -4.16 17.45
CA GLU A 418 23.07 -5.17 18.26
C GLU A 418 22.17 -5.79 19.36
N LYS A 419 21.08 -5.11 19.73
CA LYS A 419 20.11 -5.55 20.75
C LYS A 419 18.92 -6.27 20.13
N GLY A 420 18.92 -6.46 18.81
CA GLY A 420 17.82 -7.08 18.07
C GLY A 420 16.65 -6.14 17.77
N GLY A 421 16.78 -4.83 18.04
CA GLY A 421 15.75 -3.84 17.80
C GLY A 421 15.91 -3.10 16.47
N TRP A 422 14.88 -2.34 16.10
CA TRP A 422 14.95 -1.34 15.02
C TRP A 422 14.73 0.05 15.62
N PRO A 423 15.79 0.82 15.91
CA PRO A 423 15.67 2.09 16.62
C PRO A 423 14.88 3.12 15.81
N ILE A 424 13.94 3.79 16.46
CA ILE A 424 13.12 4.86 15.85
C ILE A 424 13.86 6.19 16.06
N MET A 425 14.53 6.66 15.00
CA MET A 425 15.42 7.82 15.05
C MET A 425 14.67 9.17 14.94
N VAL A 426 13.58 9.33 15.70
CA VAL A 426 12.83 10.59 15.80
C VAL A 426 12.19 10.71 17.18
N THR A 427 12.17 11.93 17.72
CA THR A 427 11.46 12.22 18.96
C THR A 427 9.96 12.10 18.76
N HIS A 428 9.29 11.37 19.65
CA HIS A 428 7.84 11.25 19.70
C HIS A 428 7.36 11.61 21.10
N SER A 429 6.49 12.62 21.21
CA SER A 429 5.78 12.92 22.45
C SER A 429 4.37 12.37 22.37
N SER A 430 3.99 11.52 23.31
CA SER A 430 2.62 10.97 23.42
C SER A 430 1.66 11.90 24.19
N THR A 431 2.16 13.01 24.74
CA THR A 431 1.39 13.93 25.59
C THR A 431 1.99 15.34 25.54
N ASP A 432 1.15 16.37 25.39
CA ASP A 432 1.46 17.67 25.99
C ASP A 432 1.36 17.49 27.51
N SER A 433 2.47 17.17 28.18
CA SER A 433 2.56 17.34 29.63
C SER A 433 3.26 18.66 29.92
N PRO A 434 2.53 19.68 30.41
CA PRO A 434 3.14 20.88 30.99
C PRO A 434 3.94 20.57 32.27
N VAL A 435 3.94 19.31 32.74
CA VAL A 435 4.40 18.92 34.09
C VAL A 435 5.89 18.57 34.14
N LEU A 436 6.57 18.40 33.00
CA LEU A 436 8.00 18.09 32.97
C LEU A 436 8.91 19.33 32.81
N SER A 437 8.38 20.53 32.59
CA SER A 437 9.18 21.77 32.47
C SER A 437 9.58 22.40 33.82
N VAL A 438 9.23 21.77 34.95
CA VAL A 438 9.55 22.28 36.30
C VAL A 438 10.70 21.51 36.97
N TRP A 439 11.14 20.37 36.43
CA TRP A 439 12.20 19.55 37.04
C TRP A 439 13.58 19.65 36.36
N GLU A 440 13.78 20.60 35.45
CA GLU A 440 15.11 20.98 34.90
C GLU A 440 15.59 22.37 35.36
N ARG A 441 15.06 22.86 36.49
CA ARG A 441 15.60 24.04 37.18
C ARG A 441 15.75 23.80 38.69
N GLN A 442 16.59 22.84 39.04
CA GLN A 442 17.45 22.80 40.23
C GLN A 442 18.73 22.04 39.84
#